data_AF-A0A561U0M4-F1
#
_entry.id   AF-A0A561U0M4-F1
#
_cell.length_a   1.000
_cell.length_b   1.000
_cell.length_c   1.000
_cell.angle_alpha   90.00
_cell.angle_beta   90.00
_cell.angle_gamma   90.00
#
_symmetry.space_group_name_H-M   'P 1'
#
loop_
_entity.id
_entity.type
_entity.pdbx_description
1 polymer ?
#
loop_
_entity_poly.entity_id
_entity_poly.type
_entity_poly.pdbx_seq_one_letter_code
_entity_poly.pdbx_strand_id
1 'polypeptide(L)'
;MERDRDPAARSRYRAFVRTHHPDAGGDPEVFAAGLELFRARERPRNDRPDRYDAPVEVVPDARSVSGLVKRVRAWRRRRSRSRVR
;
A
#
# COMPACT_ATOMS: atom_id res chain seq x y z
N MET A 1 -7.57 21.04 5.83
CA MET A 1 -6.53 20.02 6.10
C MET A 1 -6.52 19.00 4.97
N GLU A 2 -6.21 19.43 3.74
CA GLU A 2 -6.28 18.58 2.55
C GLU A 2 -4.96 18.72 1.80
N ARG A 3 -3.93 18.04 2.30
CA ARG A 3 -2.73 17.81 1.49
C ARG A 3 -3.04 16.62 0.61
N ASP A 4 -3.76 16.91 -0.47
CA ASP A 4 -4.01 15.94 -1.52
C ASP A 4 -2.66 15.38 -1.96
N ARG A 5 -2.44 14.08 -1.73
CA ARG A 5 -1.20 13.43 -2.15
C ARG A 5 -1.22 13.44 -3.66
N ASP A 6 -0.33 14.22 -4.27
CA ASP A 6 -0.20 14.35 -5.72
C ASP A 6 -0.46 12.99 -6.42
N PRO A 7 -1.55 12.88 -7.21
CA PRO A 7 -1.91 11.62 -7.87
C PRO A 7 -0.81 11.12 -8.81
N ALA A 8 0.02 12.02 -9.36
CA ALA A 8 1.17 11.66 -10.17
C ALA A 8 2.26 10.97 -9.33
N ALA A 9 2.55 11.48 -8.12
CA ALA A 9 3.47 10.84 -7.17
C ALA A 9 3.00 9.43 -6.78
N ARG A 10 1.70 9.25 -6.52
CA ARG A 10 1.13 7.92 -6.22
C ARG A 10 1.24 6.95 -7.40
N SER A 11 1.07 7.44 -8.63
CA SER A 11 1.21 6.63 -9.83
C SER A 11 2.65 6.14 -10.01
N ARG A 12 3.63 7.05 -9.85
CA ARG A 12 5.07 6.74 -9.90
C ARG A 12 5.48 5.72 -8.82
N TYR A 13 4.99 5.90 -7.60
CA TYR A 13 5.20 4.95 -6.51
C TYR A 13 4.67 3.55 -6.85
N ARG A 14 3.44 3.45 -7.37
CA ARG A 14 2.85 2.16 -7.77
C ARG A 14 3.58 1.49 -8.92
N ALA A 15 4.06 2.28 -9.89
CA ALA A 15 4.88 1.77 -10.99
C ALA A 15 6.19 1.18 -10.45
N PHE A 16 6.89 1.91 -9.58
CA PHE A 16 8.11 1.42 -8.92
C PHE A 16 7.85 0.11 -8.16
N VAL A 17 6.80 0.08 -7.34
CA VAL A 17 6.46 -1.10 -6.54
C VAL A 17 6.16 -2.30 -7.43
N ARG A 18 5.43 -2.11 -8.53
CA ARG A 18 5.10 -3.20 -9.45
C ARG A 18 6.34 -3.76 -10.16
N THR A 19 7.30 -2.90 -10.50
CA THR A 19 8.52 -3.31 -11.22
C THR A 19 9.54 -4.00 -10.31
N HIS A 20 9.68 -3.59 -9.06
CA HIS A 20 10.75 -4.07 -8.16
C HIS A 20 10.25 -4.96 -7.02
N HIS A 21 9.00 -5.43 -7.07
CA HIS A 21 8.40 -6.16 -5.94
C HIS A 21 9.17 -7.47 -5.65
N PRO A 22 9.56 -7.74 -4.39
CA PRO A 22 10.25 -8.97 -4.02
C PRO A 22 9.42 -10.23 -4.31
N ASP A 23 8.11 -10.21 -4.03
CA ASP A 23 7.21 -11.33 -4.38
C ASP A 23 7.04 -11.57 -5.90
N ALA A 24 7.51 -10.65 -6.75
CA ALA A 24 7.57 -10.83 -8.19
C ALA A 24 8.97 -11.23 -8.70
N GLY A 25 9.91 -11.50 -7.78
CA GLY A 25 11.31 -11.81 -8.10
C GLY A 25 12.25 -10.59 -8.12
N GLY A 26 11.80 -9.43 -7.63
CA GLY A 26 12.66 -8.26 -7.46
C GLY A 26 13.63 -8.40 -6.27
N ASP A 27 14.69 -7.61 -6.29
CA ASP A 27 15.69 -7.59 -5.22
C ASP A 27 15.12 -6.85 -3.97
N PRO A 28 15.06 -7.51 -2.79
CA PRO A 28 14.55 -6.89 -1.56
C PRO A 28 15.33 -5.66 -1.10
N GLU A 29 16.65 -5.62 -1.30
CA GLU A 29 17.50 -4.50 -0.88
C GLU A 29 17.30 -3.29 -1.79
N VAL A 30 17.25 -3.52 -3.10
CA VAL A 30 16.94 -2.46 -4.09
C VAL A 30 15.55 -1.90 -3.86
N PHE A 31 14.59 -2.77 -3.52
CA PHE A 31 13.24 -2.35 -3.18
C PHE A 31 13.21 -1.50 -1.92
N ALA A 32 13.91 -1.89 -0.85
CA ALA A 32 14.00 -1.14 0.40
C ALA A 32 14.63 0.24 0.19
N ALA A 33 15.77 0.30 -0.49
CA ALA A 33 16.47 1.55 -0.79
C ALA A 33 15.60 2.50 -1.64
N GLY A 34 14.90 1.98 -2.65
CA GLY A 34 13.98 2.78 -3.45
C GLY A 34 12.78 3.29 -2.63
N LEU A 35 12.28 2.49 -1.68
CA LEU A 35 11.19 2.89 -0.79
C LEU A 35 11.60 4.04 0.15
N GLU A 36 12.84 4.02 0.66
CA GLU A 36 13.40 5.12 1.46
C GLU A 36 13.46 6.43 0.68
N LEU A 37 13.85 6.39 -0.60
CA LEU A 37 13.86 7.57 -1.47
C LEU A 37 12.45 8.16 -1.69
N PHE A 38 11.43 7.32 -1.83
CA PHE A 38 10.04 7.81 -1.90
C PHE A 38 9.58 8.42 -0.57
N ARG A 39 9.94 7.81 0.57
CA ARG A 39 9.63 8.34 1.91
C ARG A 39 10.32 9.68 2.17
N ALA A 40 11.58 9.83 1.77
CA ALA A 40 12.33 11.08 1.91
C ALA A 40 11.72 12.22 1.08
N ARG A 41 11.15 11.90 -0.10
CA ARG A 41 10.43 12.86 -0.96
C ARG A 41 9.04 13.21 -0.44
N GLU A 42 8.34 12.25 0.18
CA GLU A 42 6.99 12.45 0.71
C GLU A 42 6.97 13.06 2.12
N ARG A 43 8.06 12.99 2.89
CA ARG A 43 8.15 13.63 4.20
C ARG A 43 8.14 15.16 4.04
N PRO A 44 7.06 15.86 4.43
CA PRO A 44 7.17 17.31 4.63
C PRO A 44 8.16 17.52 5.78
N ARG A 45 9.10 18.47 5.64
CA ARG A 45 9.90 18.99 6.77
C ARG A 45 8.95 19.46 7.86
N ASN A 46 8.64 18.60 8.80
CA ASN A 46 7.79 18.89 9.92
C ASN A 46 8.38 18.08 11.07
N ASP A 47 8.85 18.76 12.10
CA ASP A 47 9.57 18.21 13.26
C ASP A 47 8.66 17.36 14.16
N ARG A 48 7.67 16.69 13.58
CA ARG A 48 6.77 15.78 14.29
C ARG A 48 7.41 14.40 14.33
N PRO A 49 7.35 13.69 15.47
CA PRO A 49 7.86 12.33 15.60
C PRO A 49 7.25 11.43 14.52
N ASP A 50 8.02 10.45 14.06
CA ASP A 50 7.59 9.55 13.00
C ASP A 50 6.30 8.83 13.42
N ARG A 51 5.19 9.20 12.77
CA ARG A 51 3.87 8.57 12.96
C ARG A 51 3.88 7.06 12.70
N TYR A 52 4.93 6.52 12.09
CA TYR A 52 5.11 5.11 11.79
C TYR A 52 5.96 4.35 12.83
N ASP A 53 6.60 5.03 13.77
CA ASP A 53 7.27 4.42 14.94
C ASP A 53 6.31 4.20 16.13
N ALA A 54 5.06 4.67 16.00
CA ALA A 54 4.01 4.41 16.98
C ALA A 54 3.38 3.02 16.73
N PRO A 55 2.98 2.31 17.80
CA PRO A 55 2.19 1.08 17.68
C PRO A 55 0.94 1.33 16.81
N VAL A 56 0.80 0.55 15.73
CA VAL A 56 -0.36 0.65 14.84
C VAL A 56 -1.57 -0.01 15.51
N GLU A 57 -2.45 0.79 16.10
CA GLU A 57 -3.73 0.31 16.62
C GLU A 57 -4.76 0.28 15.48
N VAL A 58 -5.15 -0.94 15.08
CA VAL A 58 -6.23 -1.12 14.10
C VAL A 58 -7.55 -1.14 14.85
N VAL A 59 -8.30 -0.04 14.81
CA VAL A 59 -9.65 0.01 15.38
C VAL A 59 -10.65 -0.56 14.37
N PRO A 60 -11.28 -1.73 14.63
CA PRO A 60 -12.27 -2.29 13.74
C PRO A 60 -13.59 -1.53 13.88
N ASP A 61 -13.94 -0.74 12.87
CA ASP A 61 -15.31 -0.24 12.70
C ASP A 61 -16.14 -1.21 11.83
N ALA A 62 -17.44 -1.33 12.14
CA ALA A 62 -18.35 -2.24 11.44
C ALA A 62 -18.40 -2.00 9.91
N ARG A 63 -18.20 -0.74 9.46
CA ARG A 63 -18.13 -0.41 8.03
C ARG A 63 -16.83 -0.89 7.38
N SER A 64 -15.72 -0.82 8.11
CA SER A 64 -14.39 -1.26 7.65
C SER A 64 -14.33 -2.78 7.47
N VAL A 65 -14.88 -3.54 8.42
CA VAL A 65 -14.98 -5.00 8.33
C VAL A 65 -15.84 -5.43 7.14
N SER A 66 -16.99 -4.76 6.96
CA SER A 66 -17.92 -5.04 5.85
C SER A 66 -17.26 -4.83 4.47
N GLY A 67 -16.44 -3.78 4.32
CA GLY A 67 -15.69 -3.51 3.10
C GLY A 67 -14.65 -4.60 2.79
N LEU A 68 -13.94 -5.09 3.81
CA LEU A 68 -12.96 -6.15 3.67
C LEU A 68 -13.62 -7.48 3.25
N VAL A 69 -14.73 -7.84 3.91
CA VAL A 69 -15.52 -9.04 3.58
C VAL A 69 -16.02 -9.01 2.14
N LYS A 70 -16.55 -7.86 1.67
CA LYS A 70 -16.99 -7.70 0.27
C LYS A 70 -15.83 -7.92 -0.71
N ARG A 71 -14.64 -7.40 -0.40
CA ARG A 71 -13.44 -7.54 -1.25
C ARG A 71 -12.96 -9.00 -1.32
N VAL A 72 -12.90 -9.69 -0.18
CA VAL A 72 -12.53 -11.11 -0.10
C VAL A 72 -13.56 -11.97 -0.85
N ARG A 73 -14.86 -11.69 -0.69
CA ARG A 73 -15.93 -12.42 -1.39
C ARG A 73 -15.85 -12.21 -2.91
N ALA A 74 -15.56 -11.00 -3.37
CA ALA A 74 -15.36 -10.70 -4.79
C ALA A 74 -14.12 -11.40 -5.37
N TRP A 75 -13.02 -11.44 -4.61
CA TRP A 75 -11.82 -12.18 -4.99
C TRP A 75 -12.07 -13.69 -5.08
N ARG A 76 -12.72 -14.28 -4.07
CA ARG A 76 -13.10 -15.70 -4.06
C ARG A 76 -14.03 -16.05 -5.21
N ARG A 77 -15.02 -15.20 -5.53
CA ARG A 77 -15.90 -15.38 -6.70
C ARG A 77 -15.12 -15.35 -8.02
N ARG A 78 -14.17 -14.43 -8.17
CA ARG A 78 -13.30 -14.39 -9.35
C ARG A 78 -12.43 -15.63 -9.48
N ARG A 79 -11.86 -16.13 -8.37
CA ARG A 79 -11.07 -17.37 -8.34
C ARG A 79 -11.91 -18.63 -8.59
N SER A 80 -13.16 -18.66 -8.13
CA SER A 80 -14.05 -19.81 -8.35
C SER A 80 -14.56 -19.93 -9.79
N ARG A 81 -14.60 -18.81 -10.54
CA ARG A 81 -14.97 -18.80 -11.96
C ARG A 81 -13.88 -19.34 -12.88
N SER A 82 -12.65 -19.54 -12.39
CA SER A 82 -11.56 -20.12 -13.16
C SER A 82 -11.39 -21.64 -12.98
N ARG A 83 -12.36 -22.34 -12.35
CA ARG A 83 -12.37 -23.81 -12.22
C ARG A 83 -13.49 -24.50 -12.98
N VAL A 84 -14.11 -23.80 -13.94
CA VAL A 84 -15.03 -24.41 -14.91
C VAL A 84 -14.39 -24.31 -16.29
N ARG A 85 -13.38 -25.16 -16.51
CA ARG A 85 -13.05 -25.79 -17.79
C ARG A 85 -12.03 -26.88 -17.56
#